data_AF-A0A3P1Z7U2-F1
#
_entry.id   AF-A0A3P1Z7U2-F1
#
_cell.length_a   1.000
_cell.length_b   1.000
_cell.length_c   1.000
_cell.angle_alpha   90.00
_cell.angle_beta   90.00
_cell.angle_gamma   90.00
#
_symmetry.space_group_name_H-M   'P 1'
#
loop_
_entity.id
_entity.type
_entity.pdbx_description
1 polymer ?
#
loop_
_entity_poly.entity_id
_entity_poly.type
_entity_poly.pdbx_seq_one_letter_code
_entity_poly.pdbx_strand_id
1 'polypeptide(L)'
;MNTQPNVIRIEPQKIAGSWKWEKNSEMIPSSLMIIDPEFDKDLLPASLSSELCEYGQTYLKCPFDDRYVLLQEYEDTVLQAKIREIVNILTDLGATYIKWETLLIGLKQRDIDEEFNAVIPKGDLQIKIKSSESEAKSNKFSSEWTNEAIGVDKEGYETALMRAKQCGLENDMVISTLLNARNPQKKARNKTFKQSTCISSELNNVLDVACNLNALKGLVHLDNSFHKTTSIKRELHTIFEVHFD
;
A
#
# COMPACT_ATOMS: atom_id res chain seq x y z
N MET A 1 -19.01 -13.70 2.00
CA MET A 1 -17.57 -13.64 2.33
C MET A 1 -17.38 -12.40 3.19
N ASN A 2 -16.95 -12.55 4.44
CA ASN A 2 -16.55 -11.39 5.26
C ASN A 2 -15.20 -10.91 4.72
N THR A 3 -15.24 -9.96 3.78
CA THR A 3 -14.05 -9.20 3.41
C THR A 3 -13.63 -8.37 4.60
N GLN A 4 -12.46 -8.68 5.16
CA GLN A 4 -11.82 -7.84 6.17
C GLN A 4 -11.73 -6.38 5.67
N PRO A 5 -11.92 -5.38 6.53
CA PRO A 5 -11.85 -3.99 6.12
C PRO A 5 -10.44 -3.62 5.63
N ASN A 6 -10.34 -2.68 4.71
CA ASN A 6 -9.06 -2.09 4.33
C ASN A 6 -8.59 -1.02 5.33
N VAL A 7 -9.53 -0.42 6.07
CA VAL A 7 -9.27 0.67 7.02
C VAL A 7 -9.98 0.39 8.32
N ILE A 8 -9.26 0.50 9.42
CA ILE A 8 -9.80 0.42 10.77
C ILE A 8 -9.46 1.70 11.50
N ARG A 9 -10.48 2.32 12.09
CA ARG A 9 -10.37 3.49 12.94
C ARG A 9 -10.73 3.10 14.37
N ILE A 10 -9.81 3.36 15.29
CA ILE A 10 -9.98 3.03 16.71
C ILE A 10 -10.63 4.22 17.41
N GLU A 11 -11.83 4.03 17.94
CA GLU A 11 -12.59 5.06 18.65
C GLU A 11 -13.34 4.46 19.85
N PRO A 12 -13.65 5.25 20.89
CA PRO A 12 -14.44 4.79 22.01
C PRO A 12 -15.85 4.32 21.59
N GLN A 13 -16.46 3.43 22.37
CA GLN A 13 -17.78 2.84 22.12
C GLN A 13 -18.87 3.85 21.78
N LYS A 14 -18.80 5.06 22.37
CA LYS A 14 -19.74 6.15 22.06
C LYS A 14 -19.74 6.49 20.57
N ILE A 15 -18.57 6.52 19.93
CA ILE A 15 -18.38 6.83 18.52
C ILE A 15 -18.54 5.57 17.68
N ALA A 16 -17.85 4.48 18.04
CA ALA A 16 -17.92 3.20 17.32
C ALA A 16 -19.35 2.63 17.23
N GLY A 17 -20.17 2.84 18.25
CA GLY A 17 -21.57 2.40 18.27
C GLY A 17 -22.57 3.34 17.58
N SER A 18 -22.20 4.59 17.29
CA SER A 18 -23.13 5.61 16.80
C SER A 18 -22.88 6.09 15.37
N TRP A 19 -21.67 5.92 14.83
CA TRP A 19 -21.28 6.50 13.53
C TRP A 19 -22.19 6.15 12.35
N LYS A 20 -22.82 4.97 12.38
CA LYS A 20 -23.75 4.52 11.32
C LYS A 20 -25.02 5.38 11.23
N TRP A 21 -25.35 6.11 12.30
CA TRP A 21 -26.52 6.98 12.39
C TRP A 21 -26.20 8.45 12.13
N GLU A 22 -24.93 8.78 11.91
CA GLU A 22 -24.51 10.15 11.59
C GLU A 22 -24.88 10.55 10.17
N LYS A 23 -24.97 11.86 9.95
CA LYS A 23 -25.11 12.42 8.60
C LYS A 23 -23.90 12.01 7.75
N ASN A 24 -24.15 11.58 6.52
CA ASN A 24 -23.14 11.11 5.55
C ASN A 24 -22.49 9.76 5.90
N SER A 25 -23.04 8.98 6.85
CA SER A 25 -22.54 7.64 7.15
C SER A 25 -22.64 6.69 5.95
N GLU A 26 -23.57 6.94 5.03
CA GLU A 26 -23.75 6.23 3.78
C GLU A 26 -22.58 6.39 2.79
N MET A 27 -21.74 7.42 2.98
CA MET A 27 -20.52 7.64 2.18
C MET A 27 -19.35 6.79 2.68
N ILE A 28 -19.45 6.21 3.88
CA ILE A 28 -18.41 5.35 4.43
C ILE A 28 -18.46 4.00 3.73
N PRO A 29 -17.40 3.61 2.99
CA PRO A 29 -17.38 2.33 2.31
C PRO A 29 -17.34 1.19 3.32
N SER A 30 -17.90 0.04 2.97
CA SER A 30 -17.89 -1.17 3.82
C SER A 30 -16.47 -1.69 4.13
N SER A 31 -15.47 -1.26 3.37
CA SER A 31 -14.05 -1.53 3.61
C SER A 31 -13.42 -0.61 4.67
N LEU A 32 -14.18 0.27 5.30
CA LEU A 32 -13.76 1.10 6.43
C LEU A 32 -14.63 0.73 7.64
N MET A 33 -13.98 0.41 8.75
CA MET A 33 -14.64 0.13 10.02
C MET A 33 -14.16 1.09 11.10
N ILE A 34 -15.08 1.49 11.96
CA ILE A 34 -14.80 2.25 13.19
C ILE A 34 -15.21 1.33 14.34
N ILE A 35 -14.25 1.00 15.20
CA ILE A 35 -14.41 -0.01 16.23
C ILE A 35 -13.86 0.47 17.56
N ASP A 36 -14.42 -0.06 18.63
CA ASP A 36 -13.84 -0.01 19.96
C ASP A 36 -13.12 -1.34 20.22
N PRO A 37 -11.79 -1.34 20.46
CA PRO A 37 -11.01 -2.58 20.56
C PRO A 37 -11.35 -3.40 21.81
N GLU A 38 -12.01 -2.81 22.81
CA GLU A 38 -12.44 -3.53 24.01
C GLU A 38 -13.79 -4.24 23.82
N PHE A 39 -14.71 -3.60 23.09
CA PHE A 39 -16.07 -4.10 22.87
C PHE A 39 -16.22 -4.93 21.58
N ASP A 40 -15.46 -4.59 20.54
CA ASP A 40 -15.50 -5.20 19.20
C ASP A 40 -14.32 -6.16 18.96
N LYS A 41 -13.84 -6.84 20.01
CA LYS A 41 -12.66 -7.73 19.94
C LYS A 41 -12.73 -8.79 18.83
N ASP A 42 -13.92 -9.32 18.58
CA ASP A 42 -14.14 -10.35 17.55
C ASP A 42 -14.03 -9.79 16.11
N LEU A 43 -14.07 -8.47 15.95
CA LEU A 43 -13.92 -7.77 14.67
C LEU A 43 -12.47 -7.34 14.42
N LEU A 44 -11.59 -7.41 15.43
CA LEU A 44 -10.18 -7.07 15.26
C LEU A 44 -9.47 -8.13 14.40
N PRO A 45 -8.73 -7.72 13.36
CA PRO A 45 -7.85 -8.62 12.63
C PRO A 45 -6.80 -9.23 13.54
N ALA A 46 -6.41 -10.48 13.29
CA ALA A 46 -5.41 -11.19 14.09
C ALA A 46 -4.03 -10.49 14.15
N SER A 47 -3.72 -9.62 13.17
CA SER A 47 -2.49 -8.81 13.18
C SER A 47 -2.53 -7.63 14.16
N LEU A 48 -3.69 -7.31 14.74
CA LEU A 48 -3.88 -6.23 15.70
C LEU A 48 -4.28 -6.82 17.07
N SER A 49 -3.57 -6.38 18.11
CA SER A 49 -3.96 -6.65 19.49
C SER A 49 -4.72 -5.44 20.04
N SER A 50 -5.79 -5.68 20.80
CA SER A 50 -6.52 -4.63 21.51
C SER A 50 -5.61 -3.84 22.45
N GLU A 51 -4.56 -4.45 22.98
CA GLU A 51 -3.58 -3.83 23.90
C GLU A 51 -2.65 -2.84 23.20
N LEU A 52 -2.52 -2.93 21.88
CA LEU A 52 -1.66 -2.08 21.05
C LEU A 52 -2.44 -0.98 20.32
N CYS A 53 -3.77 -1.00 20.41
CA CYS A 53 -4.65 -0.06 19.74
C CYS A 53 -4.96 1.12 20.66
N GLU A 54 -4.60 2.33 20.26
CA GLU A 54 -4.96 3.55 20.97
C GLU A 54 -6.11 4.28 20.27
N TYR A 55 -7.03 4.85 21.06
CA TYR A 55 -8.09 5.69 20.51
C TYR A 55 -7.52 6.84 19.68
N GLY A 56 -8.16 7.08 18.54
CA GLY A 56 -7.74 8.09 17.59
C GLY A 56 -6.71 7.60 16.57
N GLN A 57 -6.28 6.33 16.61
CA GLN A 57 -5.41 5.75 15.60
C GLN A 57 -6.19 5.20 14.40
N THR A 58 -5.58 5.31 13.22
CA THR A 58 -6.10 4.72 11.99
C THR A 58 -5.10 3.70 11.47
N TYR A 59 -5.57 2.48 11.27
CA TYR A 59 -4.82 1.36 10.73
C TYR A 59 -5.30 1.03 9.32
N LEU A 60 -4.36 0.69 8.45
CA LEU A 60 -4.59 0.42 7.04
C LEU A 60 -4.06 -0.98 6.71
N LYS A 61 -4.87 -1.78 6.02
CA LYS A 61 -4.50 -3.12 5.59
C LYS A 61 -3.42 -3.04 4.50
N CYS A 62 -2.31 -3.75 4.71
CA CYS A 62 -1.29 -3.92 3.68
C CYS A 62 -1.89 -4.68 2.48
N PRO A 63 -1.70 -4.22 1.22
CA PRO A 63 -2.23 -4.92 0.05
C PRO A 63 -1.50 -6.23 -0.26
N PHE A 64 -0.29 -6.41 0.28
CA PHE A 64 0.62 -7.50 -0.07
C PHE A 64 0.82 -8.53 1.04
N ASP A 65 0.30 -8.28 2.24
CA ASP A 65 0.32 -9.20 3.37
C ASP A 65 -0.87 -8.95 4.31
N ASP A 66 -1.10 -9.82 5.29
CA ASP A 66 -2.27 -9.75 6.17
C ASP A 66 -2.15 -8.72 7.31
N ARG A 67 -1.11 -7.89 7.32
CA ARG A 67 -0.86 -6.94 8.41
C ARG A 67 -1.68 -5.67 8.24
N TYR A 68 -2.05 -5.09 9.37
CA TYR A 68 -2.55 -3.73 9.46
C TYR A 68 -1.44 -2.83 10.01
N VAL A 69 -1.27 -1.68 9.38
CA VAL A 69 -0.16 -0.76 9.63
C VAL A 69 -0.74 0.59 10.01
N LEU A 70 -0.11 1.28 10.96
CA LEU A 70 -0.49 2.64 11.34
C LEU A 70 -0.38 3.57 10.13
N LEU A 71 -1.34 4.48 9.99
CA LEU A 71 -1.41 5.44 8.88
C LEU A 71 -0.09 6.19 8.65
N GLN A 72 0.61 6.54 9.71
CA GLN A 72 1.87 7.29 9.68
C GLN A 72 3.03 6.48 9.05
N GLU A 73 2.99 5.15 9.14
CA GLU A 73 4.01 4.22 8.65
C GLU A 73 3.60 3.51 7.36
N TYR A 74 2.37 3.76 6.89
CA TYR A 74 1.73 2.97 5.86
C TYR A 74 2.46 3.03 4.52
N GLU A 75 2.87 4.23 4.09
CA GLU A 75 3.54 4.44 2.81
C GLU A 75 4.81 3.61 2.69
N ASP A 76 5.73 3.77 3.65
CA ASP A 76 7.01 3.06 3.66
C ASP A 76 6.80 1.55 3.79
N THR A 77 5.85 1.13 4.61
CA THR A 77 5.59 -0.30 4.84
C THR A 77 5.03 -0.99 3.60
N VAL A 78 4.09 -0.36 2.89
CA VAL A 78 3.51 -0.91 1.65
C VAL A 78 4.54 -0.95 0.54
N LEU A 79 5.34 0.11 0.41
CA LEU A 79 6.46 0.18 -0.52
C LEU A 79 7.43 -1.00 -0.31
N GLN A 80 7.89 -1.18 0.93
CA GLN A 80 8.80 -2.26 1.29
C GLN A 80 8.16 -3.64 1.10
N ALA A 81 6.88 -3.81 1.44
CA ALA A 81 6.16 -5.07 1.26
C ALA A 81 6.05 -5.45 -0.22
N LYS A 82 5.68 -4.51 -1.10
CA LYS A 82 5.62 -4.76 -2.55
C LYS A 82 6.97 -5.15 -3.11
N ILE A 83 8.02 -4.37 -2.80
CA ILE A 83 9.38 -4.65 -3.25
C ILE A 83 9.82 -6.03 -2.78
N ARG A 84 9.61 -6.35 -1.50
CA ARG A 84 9.94 -7.67 -0.94
C ARG A 84 9.27 -8.79 -1.73
N GLU A 85 7.97 -8.70 -2.01
CA GLU A 85 7.29 -9.74 -2.78
C GLU A 85 7.80 -9.84 -4.23
N ILE A 86 8.07 -8.71 -4.89
CA ILE A 86 8.67 -8.72 -6.23
C ILE A 86 10.04 -9.41 -6.20
N VAL A 87 10.88 -9.08 -5.22
CA VAL A 87 12.23 -9.65 -5.15
C VAL A 87 12.19 -11.15 -4.81
N ASN A 88 11.25 -11.58 -3.96
CA ASN A 88 11.00 -13.00 -3.70
C ASN A 88 10.58 -13.72 -4.99
N ILE A 89 9.62 -13.17 -5.75
CA ILE A 89 9.22 -13.72 -7.06
C ILE A 89 10.41 -13.83 -8.01
N LEU A 90 11.26 -12.81 -8.09
CA LEU A 90 12.45 -12.82 -8.95
C LEU A 90 13.47 -13.88 -8.52
N THR A 91 13.64 -14.06 -7.21
CA THR A 91 14.53 -15.09 -6.63
C THR A 91 13.99 -16.49 -6.92
N ASP A 92 12.68 -16.71 -6.77
CA ASP A 92 12.01 -17.97 -7.13
C ASP A 92 12.13 -18.27 -8.64
N LEU A 93 12.25 -17.22 -9.47
CA LEU A 93 12.56 -17.29 -10.90
C LEU A 93 14.07 -17.36 -11.22
N GLY A 94 14.91 -17.65 -10.22
CA GLY A 94 16.34 -17.92 -10.37
C GLY A 94 17.17 -16.70 -10.74
N ALA A 95 16.77 -15.51 -10.30
CA ALA A 95 17.58 -14.30 -10.46
C ALA A 95 18.84 -14.39 -9.58
N THR A 96 20.00 -14.19 -10.21
CA THR A 96 21.31 -14.19 -9.55
C THR A 96 21.74 -12.79 -9.12
N TYR A 97 21.21 -11.77 -9.78
CA TYR A 97 21.39 -10.37 -9.39
C TYR A 97 20.10 -9.59 -9.54
N ILE A 98 19.78 -8.77 -8.55
CA ILE A 98 18.60 -7.92 -8.52
C ILE A 98 19.00 -6.56 -7.97
N LYS A 99 18.84 -5.51 -8.77
CA LYS A 99 18.98 -4.13 -8.36
C LYS A 99 17.67 -3.41 -8.57
N TRP A 100 17.29 -2.55 -7.63
CA TRP A 100 16.13 -1.70 -7.82
C TRP A 100 16.36 -0.28 -7.36
N GLU A 101 15.57 0.62 -7.94
CA GLU A 101 15.54 2.04 -7.61
C GLU A 101 14.09 2.52 -7.64
N THR A 102 13.60 3.03 -6.51
CA THR A 102 12.28 3.67 -6.42
C THR A 102 12.42 5.18 -6.46
N LEU A 103 11.59 5.81 -7.28
CA LEU A 103 11.53 7.24 -7.51
C LEU A 103 10.11 7.74 -7.29
N LEU A 104 9.98 8.84 -6.54
CA LEU A 104 8.77 9.65 -6.51
C LEU A 104 8.76 10.55 -7.73
N ILE A 105 7.83 10.30 -8.66
CA ILE A 105 7.76 11.02 -9.94
C ILE A 105 6.62 12.05 -10.00
N GLY A 106 5.68 11.98 -9.06
CA GLY A 106 4.54 12.88 -9.04
C GLY A 106 3.80 12.90 -7.71
N LEU A 107 3.17 14.05 -7.43
CA LEU A 107 2.26 14.25 -6.32
C LEU A 107 1.01 14.94 -6.86
N LYS A 108 -0.16 14.38 -6.55
CA LYS A 108 -1.45 14.95 -6.95
C LYS A 108 -2.32 15.10 -5.71
N GLN A 109 -3.00 16.23 -5.57
CA GLN A 109 -3.98 16.40 -4.51
C GLN A 109 -5.19 15.48 -4.76
N ARG A 110 -5.70 14.82 -3.71
CA ARG A 110 -6.99 14.15 -3.75
C ARG A 110 -8.09 15.20 -3.76
N ASP A 111 -9.06 15.00 -4.63
CA ASP A 111 -10.30 15.78 -4.60
C ASP A 111 -11.07 15.35 -3.35
N ILE A 112 -11.01 16.16 -2.30
CA ILE A 112 -11.81 16.02 -1.09
C ILE A 112 -12.89 17.09 -1.18
N ASP A 113 -14.16 16.68 -1.14
CA ASP A 113 -15.30 17.61 -1.24
C ASP A 113 -15.16 18.75 -0.22
N GLU A 114 -15.38 20.00 -0.67
CA GLU A 114 -15.10 21.20 0.12
C GLU A 114 -15.92 21.28 1.42
N GLU A 115 -17.07 20.59 1.48
CA GLU A 115 -17.93 20.46 2.66
C GLU A 115 -17.20 19.80 3.85
N PHE A 116 -16.19 18.96 3.57
CA PHE A 116 -15.50 18.14 4.57
C PHE A 116 -14.16 18.71 5.05
N ASN A 117 -13.72 19.87 4.53
CA ASN A 117 -12.42 20.44 4.91
C ASN A 117 -12.37 20.87 6.40
N ALA A 118 -11.51 20.23 7.19
CA ALA A 118 -10.81 20.95 8.25
C ALA A 118 -9.99 22.06 7.58
N VAL A 119 -10.01 23.28 8.11
CA VAL A 119 -9.35 24.45 7.49
C VAL A 119 -7.84 24.27 7.57
N ILE A 120 -7.25 23.50 6.66
CA ILE A 120 -5.84 23.63 6.32
C ILE A 120 -5.80 24.76 5.29
N PRO A 121 -5.07 25.86 5.53
CA PRO A 121 -4.99 26.97 4.60
C PRO A 121 -4.59 26.45 3.22
N LYS A 122 -5.44 26.64 2.19
CA LYS A 122 -5.16 26.23 0.80
C LYS A 122 -3.78 26.71 0.33
N GLY A 123 -3.31 27.86 0.84
CA GLY A 123 -1.97 28.40 0.59
C GLY A 123 -0.83 27.50 1.10
N ASP A 124 -0.90 27.03 2.35
CA ASP A 124 0.14 26.18 2.93
C ASP A 124 0.25 24.81 2.23
N LEU A 125 -0.88 24.27 1.81
CA LEU A 125 -0.92 22.98 1.11
C LEU A 125 -0.39 23.10 -0.33
N GLN A 126 -0.80 24.15 -1.08
CA GLN A 126 -0.30 24.40 -2.44
C GLN A 126 1.18 24.78 -2.48
N ILE A 127 1.65 25.57 -1.51
CA ILE A 127 3.07 25.92 -1.37
C ILE A 127 3.89 24.64 -1.10
N LYS A 128 3.38 23.73 -0.26
CA LYS A 128 4.04 22.45 0.01
C LYS A 128 4.01 21.47 -1.15
N ILE A 129 2.94 21.41 -1.94
CA ILE A 129 2.90 20.56 -3.15
C ILE A 129 3.94 21.06 -4.15
N LYS A 130 4.01 22.38 -4.40
CA LYS A 130 5.05 22.98 -5.25
C LYS A 130 6.47 22.80 -4.70
N SER A 131 6.66 22.91 -3.39
CA SER A 131 7.97 22.65 -2.78
C SER A 131 8.34 21.16 -2.91
N SER A 132 7.39 20.25 -2.72
CA SER A 132 7.62 18.81 -2.88
C SER A 132 7.86 18.38 -4.34
N GLU A 133 7.28 19.06 -5.34
CA GLU A 133 7.65 18.90 -6.76
C GLU A 133 9.11 19.32 -7.01
N SER A 134 9.60 20.36 -6.32
CA SER A 134 11.01 20.76 -6.36
C SER A 134 11.94 19.86 -5.52
N GLU A 135 11.43 19.18 -4.50
CA GLU A 135 12.13 18.23 -3.61
C GLU A 135 12.02 16.76 -4.07
N ALA A 136 11.17 16.43 -5.04
CA ALA A 136 11.02 15.09 -5.64
C ALA A 136 12.33 14.52 -6.23
N LYS A 137 13.41 15.31 -6.22
CA LYS A 137 14.78 14.87 -6.48
C LYS A 137 15.43 14.04 -5.36
N SER A 138 14.86 13.80 -4.17
CA SER A 138 15.64 13.19 -3.07
C SER A 138 15.16 11.90 -2.39
N ASN A 139 13.96 11.36 -2.65
CA ASN A 139 13.59 10.07 -2.04
C ASN A 139 13.93 8.91 -2.98
N LYS A 140 15.24 8.69 -3.13
CA LYS A 140 15.81 7.57 -3.89
C LYS A 140 16.05 6.41 -2.93
N PHE A 141 15.21 5.39 -3.01
CA PHE A 141 15.47 4.11 -2.35
C PHE A 141 16.09 3.16 -3.37
N SER A 142 17.36 2.82 -3.17
CA SER A 142 18.06 1.85 -4.02
C SER A 142 18.70 0.76 -3.19
N SER A 143 18.61 -0.48 -3.67
CA SER A 143 19.33 -1.61 -3.08
C SER A 143 19.71 -2.60 -4.19
N GLU A 144 20.66 -3.47 -3.86
CA GLU A 144 21.12 -4.55 -4.72
C GLU A 144 21.26 -5.83 -3.90
N TRP A 145 20.83 -6.95 -4.49
CA TRP A 145 20.98 -8.30 -3.94
C TRP A 145 21.64 -9.21 -4.97
N THR A 146 22.49 -10.09 -4.46
CA THR A 146 23.16 -11.14 -5.22
C THR A 146 22.80 -12.47 -4.58
N ASN A 147 22.34 -13.41 -5.39
CA ASN A 147 21.97 -14.76 -4.96
C ASN A 147 22.90 -15.79 -5.62
N GLU A 148 23.03 -16.95 -4.99
CA GLU A 148 23.68 -18.09 -5.64
C GLU A 148 22.85 -18.55 -6.85
N ALA A 149 23.53 -19.03 -7.89
CA ALA A 149 22.90 -19.51 -9.11
C ALA A 149 22.12 -20.81 -8.86
N ILE A 150 20.83 -20.66 -8.56
CA ILE A 150 19.89 -21.77 -8.53
C ILE A 150 19.17 -21.77 -9.88
N GLY A 151 19.39 -22.82 -10.67
CA GLY A 151 18.68 -22.98 -11.94
C GLY A 151 17.17 -23.05 -11.69
N VAL A 152 16.39 -22.31 -12.48
CA VAL A 152 14.91 -22.35 -12.39
C VAL A 152 14.42 -23.72 -12.79
N ASP A 153 13.95 -24.47 -11.81
CA ASP A 153 13.20 -25.70 -12.01
C ASP A 153 11.69 -25.39 -12.08
N LYS A 154 10.89 -26.44 -12.27
CA LYS A 154 9.44 -26.34 -12.34
C LYS A 154 8.84 -25.84 -11.02
N GLU A 155 9.46 -26.18 -9.90
CA GLU A 155 9.00 -25.89 -8.54
C GLU A 155 9.19 -24.41 -8.19
N GLY A 156 10.34 -23.82 -8.54
CA GLY A 156 10.59 -22.38 -8.40
C GLY A 156 9.61 -21.55 -9.22
N TYR A 157 9.32 -21.95 -10.47
CA TYR A 157 8.30 -21.28 -11.28
C TYR A 157 6.89 -21.37 -10.69
N GLU A 158 6.48 -22.54 -10.20
CA GLU A 158 5.16 -22.72 -9.59
C GLU A 158 5.03 -21.91 -8.28
N THR A 159 6.11 -21.85 -7.49
CA THR A 159 6.19 -21.02 -6.28
C THR A 159 6.05 -19.53 -6.61
N ALA A 160 6.80 -19.04 -7.58
CA ALA A 160 6.72 -17.66 -8.07
C ALA A 160 5.29 -17.30 -8.54
N LEU A 161 4.64 -18.22 -9.27
CA LEU A 161 3.28 -18.03 -9.76
C LEU A 161 2.25 -18.00 -8.62
N MET A 162 2.38 -18.90 -7.63
CA MET A 162 1.50 -18.91 -6.46
C MET A 162 1.66 -17.63 -5.64
N ARG A 163 2.90 -17.19 -5.40
CA ARG A 163 3.20 -15.96 -4.68
C ARG A 163 2.61 -14.75 -5.39
N ALA A 164 2.82 -14.62 -6.70
CA ALA A 164 2.27 -13.52 -7.50
C ALA A 164 0.73 -13.44 -7.37
N LYS A 165 0.04 -14.58 -7.35
CA LYS A 165 -1.43 -14.63 -7.14
C LYS A 165 -1.84 -14.24 -5.72
N GLN A 166 -1.10 -14.70 -4.70
CA GLN A 166 -1.42 -14.41 -3.30
C GLN A 166 -1.28 -12.93 -2.98
N CYS A 167 -0.30 -12.24 -3.57
CA CYS A 167 -0.08 -10.81 -3.36
C CYS A 167 -0.76 -9.92 -4.43
N GLY A 168 -1.60 -10.48 -5.30
CA GLY A 168 -2.36 -9.73 -6.32
C GLY A 168 -1.49 -9.11 -7.44
N LEU A 169 -0.26 -9.59 -7.60
CA LEU A 169 0.69 -9.13 -8.61
C LEU A 169 0.64 -9.96 -9.91
N GLU A 170 -0.24 -10.96 -10.03
CA GLU A 170 -0.28 -11.82 -11.21
C GLU A 170 -0.66 -11.09 -12.50
N ASN A 171 -1.39 -9.97 -12.37
CA ASN A 171 -1.79 -9.12 -13.48
C ASN A 171 -0.91 -7.87 -13.63
N ASP A 172 0.09 -7.68 -12.77
CA ASP A 172 1.10 -6.64 -12.97
C ASP A 172 1.83 -6.93 -14.29
N MET A 173 1.88 -5.95 -15.20
CA MET A 173 2.43 -6.15 -16.54
C MET A 173 3.89 -6.60 -16.51
N VAL A 174 4.68 -6.11 -15.56
CA VAL A 174 6.10 -6.43 -15.40
C VAL A 174 6.24 -7.86 -14.89
N ILE A 175 5.50 -8.20 -13.83
CA ILE A 175 5.54 -9.53 -13.20
C ILE A 175 4.98 -10.61 -14.13
N SER A 176 3.85 -10.37 -14.78
CA SER A 176 3.26 -11.29 -15.76
C SER A 176 4.18 -11.51 -16.97
N THR A 177 4.86 -10.48 -17.44
CA THR A 177 5.86 -10.60 -18.51
C THR A 177 7.05 -11.46 -18.07
N LEU A 178 7.54 -11.25 -16.85
CA LEU A 178 8.65 -12.02 -16.26
C LEU A 178 8.30 -13.50 -16.09
N LEU A 179 7.15 -13.80 -15.48
CA LEU A 179 6.65 -15.17 -15.33
C LEU A 179 6.57 -15.85 -16.70
N ASN A 180 6.01 -15.16 -17.69
CA ASN A 180 5.95 -15.68 -19.05
C ASN A 180 7.32 -15.91 -19.69
N ALA A 181 8.31 -15.04 -19.45
CA ALA A 181 9.64 -15.13 -20.05
C ALA A 181 10.53 -16.20 -19.39
N ARG A 182 10.27 -16.53 -18.11
CA ARG A 182 11.00 -17.55 -17.35
C ARG A 182 10.24 -18.87 -17.21
N ASN A 183 9.10 -19.03 -17.89
CA ASN A 183 8.34 -20.28 -17.90
C ASN A 183 9.25 -21.45 -18.39
N PRO A 184 9.43 -22.50 -17.56
CA PRO A 184 10.31 -23.62 -17.89
C PRO A 184 9.96 -24.36 -19.19
N GLN A 185 8.71 -24.28 -19.64
CA GLN A 185 8.22 -24.92 -20.86
C GLN A 185 8.62 -24.18 -22.15
N LYS A 186 9.11 -22.93 -22.06
CA LYS A 186 9.58 -22.16 -23.22
C LYS A 186 11.04 -22.47 -23.54
N LYS A 187 11.35 -22.51 -24.84
CA LYS A 187 12.71 -22.80 -25.36
C LYS A 187 13.69 -21.65 -25.16
N ALA A 188 13.20 -20.42 -25.14
CA ALA A 188 14.01 -19.22 -24.93
C ALA A 188 13.66 -18.62 -23.57
N ARG A 189 14.69 -18.28 -22.79
CA ARG A 189 14.56 -17.63 -21.48
C ARG A 189 15.41 -16.37 -21.49
N ASN A 190 14.86 -15.29 -20.95
CA ASN A 190 15.62 -14.04 -20.84
C ASN A 190 16.74 -14.21 -19.80
N LYS A 191 17.92 -13.68 -20.15
CA LYS A 191 19.10 -13.61 -19.27
C LYS A 191 19.15 -12.30 -18.49
N THR A 192 18.61 -11.23 -19.05
CA THR A 192 18.59 -9.91 -18.42
C THR A 192 17.21 -9.29 -18.55
N PHE A 193 16.83 -8.52 -17.55
CA PHE A 193 15.54 -7.84 -17.52
C PHE A 193 15.69 -6.47 -16.86
N LYS A 194 15.23 -5.43 -17.55
CA LYS A 194 15.18 -4.07 -17.02
C LYS A 194 13.82 -3.45 -17.31
N GLN A 195 13.00 -3.24 -16.30
CA GLN A 195 11.68 -2.62 -16.43
C GLN A 195 11.30 -1.80 -15.21
N SER A 196 10.41 -0.83 -15.42
CA SER A 196 9.79 -0.03 -14.38
C SER A 196 8.37 -0.51 -14.10
N THR A 197 8.00 -0.68 -12.83
CA THR A 197 6.62 -0.87 -12.39
C THR A 197 6.14 0.30 -11.53
N CYS A 198 4.85 0.60 -11.61
CA CYS A 198 4.20 1.55 -10.72
C CYS A 198 3.77 0.81 -9.44
N ILE A 199 4.12 1.39 -8.31
CA ILE A 199 3.86 0.80 -7.00
C ILE A 199 2.83 1.59 -6.18
N SER A 200 2.28 2.64 -6.79
CA SER A 200 1.44 3.61 -6.08
C SER A 200 -0.05 3.32 -6.13
N SER A 201 -0.51 2.43 -7.03
CA SER A 201 -1.93 2.08 -7.16
C SER A 201 -2.49 1.49 -5.89
N GLU A 202 -1.84 0.46 -5.33
CA GLU A 202 -2.33 -0.25 -4.16
C GLU A 202 -2.26 0.63 -2.91
N LEU A 203 -1.19 1.41 -2.78
CA LEU A 203 -1.04 2.45 -1.74
C LEU A 203 -2.20 3.46 -1.81
N ASN A 204 -2.42 4.06 -2.98
CA ASN A 204 -3.40 5.12 -3.13
C ASN A 204 -4.83 4.60 -2.96
N ASN A 205 -5.13 3.37 -3.35
CA ASN A 205 -6.46 2.78 -3.19
C ASN A 205 -6.88 2.69 -1.71
N VAL A 206 -5.98 2.24 -0.83
CA VAL A 206 -6.31 2.14 0.61
C VAL A 206 -6.36 3.52 1.26
N LEU A 207 -5.51 4.45 0.84
CA LEU A 207 -5.59 5.85 1.27
C LEU A 207 -6.86 6.56 0.78
N ASP A 208 -7.37 6.22 -0.41
CA ASP A 208 -8.66 6.69 -0.92
C ASP A 208 -9.80 6.21 0.01
N VAL A 209 -9.77 4.94 0.43
CA VAL A 209 -10.72 4.41 1.42
C VAL A 209 -10.61 5.19 2.74
N ALA A 210 -9.39 5.38 3.25
CA ALA A 210 -9.16 6.08 4.52
C ALA A 210 -9.69 7.51 4.48
N CYS A 211 -9.52 8.20 3.35
CA CYS A 211 -9.98 9.57 3.15
C CYS A 211 -11.50 9.75 3.40
N ASN A 212 -12.31 8.68 3.25
CA ASN A 212 -13.75 8.74 3.55
C ASN A 212 -14.06 8.98 5.04
N LEU A 213 -13.10 8.80 5.97
CA LEU A 213 -13.29 9.20 7.37
C LEU A 213 -13.62 10.70 7.51
N ASN A 214 -13.21 11.54 6.55
CA ASN A 214 -13.59 12.95 6.53
C ASN A 214 -15.11 13.16 6.44
N ALA A 215 -15.88 12.18 5.95
CA ALA A 215 -17.35 12.25 5.88
C ALA A 215 -18.00 12.39 7.27
N LEU A 216 -17.37 11.85 8.31
CA LEU A 216 -17.84 11.86 9.71
C LEU A 216 -17.30 13.06 10.51
N LYS A 217 -17.11 14.19 9.84
CA LYS A 217 -16.60 15.43 10.42
C LYS A 217 -17.46 15.83 11.63
N GLY A 218 -16.79 16.03 12.78
CA GLY A 218 -17.44 16.43 14.03
C GLY A 218 -17.76 15.27 14.97
N LEU A 219 -17.89 14.04 14.47
CA LEU A 219 -17.94 12.84 15.30
C LEU A 219 -16.52 12.32 15.59
N VAL A 220 -15.68 12.24 14.55
CA VAL A 220 -14.30 11.71 14.63
C VAL A 220 -13.29 12.86 14.57
N HIS A 221 -12.32 12.88 15.49
CA HIS A 221 -11.22 13.83 15.44
C HIS A 221 -10.06 13.27 14.60
N LEU A 222 -9.84 13.86 13.43
CA LEU A 222 -8.75 13.51 12.53
C LEU A 222 -7.62 14.54 12.70
N ASP A 223 -6.42 14.05 12.99
CA ASP A 223 -5.27 14.93 13.23
C ASP A 223 -4.66 15.47 11.91
N ASN A 224 -3.71 16.40 12.04
CA ASN A 224 -3.02 16.98 10.89
C ASN A 224 -2.20 15.94 10.10
N SER A 225 -1.70 14.89 10.77
CA SER A 225 -0.95 13.81 10.12
C SER A 225 -1.86 13.02 9.18
N PHE A 226 -3.06 12.72 9.65
CA PHE A 226 -4.10 12.06 8.88
C PHE A 226 -4.43 12.83 7.60
N HIS A 227 -4.73 14.12 7.73
CA HIS A 227 -5.06 14.95 6.58
C HIS A 227 -3.87 15.09 5.62
N LYS A 228 -2.64 15.22 6.13
CA LYS A 228 -1.44 15.28 5.29
C LYS A 228 -1.24 14.00 4.49
N THR A 229 -1.36 12.83 5.13
CA THR A 229 -1.12 11.54 4.47
C THR A 229 -2.22 11.20 3.46
N THR A 230 -3.48 11.43 3.83
CA THR A 230 -4.65 11.08 3.00
C THR A 230 -5.01 12.13 1.95
N SER A 231 -4.51 13.37 1.99
CA SER A 231 -4.81 14.38 0.96
C SER A 231 -3.98 14.28 -0.31
N ILE A 232 -2.92 13.46 -0.33
CA ILE A 232 -1.95 13.42 -1.44
C ILE A 232 -1.89 12.04 -2.08
N LYS A 233 -2.25 11.94 -3.36
CA LYS A 233 -1.91 10.81 -4.24
C LYS A 233 -0.46 10.92 -4.65
N ARG A 234 0.25 9.82 -4.50
CA ARG A 234 1.68 9.72 -4.87
C ARG A 234 1.80 8.90 -6.13
N GLU A 235 2.75 9.27 -6.97
CA GLU A 235 3.12 8.47 -8.14
C GLU A 235 4.55 8.00 -7.93
N LEU A 236 4.68 6.72 -7.60
CA LEU A 236 5.94 6.06 -7.25
C LEU A 236 6.25 5.00 -8.31
N HIS A 237 7.44 5.10 -8.90
CA HIS A 237 7.93 4.19 -9.92
C HIS A 237 9.17 3.48 -9.42
N THR A 238 9.21 2.16 -9.55
CA THR A 238 10.37 1.35 -9.21
C THR A 238 10.95 0.72 -10.47
N ILE A 239 12.22 0.99 -10.73
CA ILE A 239 12.99 0.38 -11.82
C ILE A 239 13.73 -0.82 -11.25
N PHE A 240 13.54 -1.99 -11.85
CA PHE A 240 14.30 -3.19 -11.56
C PHE A 240 15.29 -3.49 -12.68
N GLU A 241 16.50 -3.89 -12.31
CA GLU A 241 17.53 -4.45 -13.17
C GLU A 241 17.90 -5.83 -12.63
N VAL A 242 17.68 -6.87 -13.43
CA VAL A 242 17.77 -8.27 -13.01
C VAL A 242 18.63 -9.04 -13.99
N HIS A 243 19.53 -9.86 -13.47
CA HIS A 243 20.29 -10.84 -14.24
C HIS A 243 19.94 -12.26 -13.79
N PHE A 244 19.87 -13.15 -14.77
CA PHE A 244 19.62 -14.58 -14.64
C PHE A 244 20.75 -15.31 -15.38
N ASP A 245 21.28 -16.36 -14.78
CA ASP A 245 22.31 -17.20 -15.40
C ASP A 245 21.74 -18.12 -16.51
#